data_AF-A0A644Z733-F1
#
_entry.id   AF-A0A644Z733-F1
#
_cell.length_a   1.000
_cell.length_b   1.000
_cell.length_c   1.000
_cell.angle_alpha   90.00
_cell.angle_beta   90.00
_cell.angle_gamma   90.00
#
_symmetry.space_group_name_H-M   'P 1'
#
loop_
_entity.id
_entity.type
_entity.pdbx_description
1 polymer ?
#
loop_
_entity_poly.entity_id
_entity_poly.type
_entity_poly.pdbx_seq_one_letter_code
_entity_poly.pdbx_strand_id
1 'polypeptide(L)'
;MRLISAVFKTSGNDLYLDSRTLLDYGFENYYTTTIVEKEKFTDSKKVLISKQGELVYEPEYSYKTILPNGTKPKDYTTSVKLDKINLPIHKGDKVGVLQVYNGDKLEHTINLVAKDNVNSIFGVITENKAIMSTVKIALAVLGALIILTSLVIIRKKSKKRKRYNSSVYSNKVKHIKKRKR
;
A
#
# COMPACT_ATOMS: atom_id res chain seq x y z
N MET A 1 19.17 31.73 5.03
CA MET A 1 18.66 31.42 6.37
C MET A 1 17.69 32.53 6.79
N ARG A 2 16.61 32.22 7.51
CA ARG A 2 15.71 33.21 8.10
C ARG A 2 15.71 33.00 9.61
N LEU A 3 16.03 34.05 10.36
CA LEU A 3 16.03 34.03 11.82
C LEU A 3 14.89 34.90 12.36
N ILE A 4 14.38 34.55 13.53
CA ILE A 4 13.37 35.31 14.25
C ILE A 4 13.89 35.42 15.69
N SER A 5 14.07 36.65 16.17
CA SER A 5 14.44 36.93 17.56
C SER A 5 13.24 37.47 18.33
N ALA A 6 13.10 37.03 19.58
CA ALA A 6 12.12 37.56 20.51
C ALA A 6 12.86 37.88 21.83
N VAL A 7 12.94 39.17 22.15
CA VAL A 7 13.65 39.69 23.32
C VAL A 7 12.65 40.33 24.27
N PHE A 8 12.69 39.97 25.55
CA PHE A 8 11.77 40.44 26.58
C PHE A 8 12.54 41.08 27.75
N LYS A 9 11.92 42.06 28.42
CA LYS A 9 12.46 42.73 29.62
C LYS A 9 13.89 43.29 29.46
N THR A 10 14.17 43.92 28.32
CA THR A 10 15.45 44.64 28.15
C THR A 10 15.55 45.81 29.14
N SER A 11 16.77 46.19 29.50
CA SER A 11 17.02 47.33 30.38
C SER A 11 17.06 48.60 29.54
N GLY A 12 16.23 49.60 29.87
CA GLY A 12 16.21 50.85 29.13
C GLY A 12 15.74 50.70 27.68
N ASN A 13 16.50 51.25 26.73
CA ASN A 13 16.11 51.35 25.31
C ASN A 13 16.85 50.37 24.39
N ASP A 14 17.49 49.34 24.96
CA ASP A 14 18.40 48.44 24.25
C ASP A 14 17.69 47.33 23.45
N LEU A 15 16.36 47.34 23.37
CA LEU A 15 15.56 46.30 22.71
C LEU A 15 16.04 46.03 21.28
N TYR A 16 16.32 47.09 20.53
CA TYR A 16 16.80 47.00 19.15
C TYR A 16 18.22 46.45 19.07
N LEU A 17 19.09 46.88 19.98
CA LEU A 17 20.48 46.43 20.03
C LEU A 17 20.53 44.94 20.38
N ASP A 18 19.85 44.53 21.44
CA ASP A 18 19.77 43.14 21.88
C ASP A 18 19.20 42.23 20.79
N SER A 19 18.13 42.68 20.12
CA SER A 19 17.50 41.92 19.03
C SER A 19 18.44 41.75 17.85
N ARG A 20 19.21 42.80 17.53
CA ARG A 20 20.20 42.75 16.44
C ARG A 20 21.37 41.84 16.79
N THR A 21 21.95 41.98 17.98
CA THR A 21 23.06 41.14 18.44
C THR A 21 22.69 39.66 18.41
N LEU A 22 21.47 39.29 18.80
CA LEU A 22 21.01 37.90 18.73
C LEU A 22 20.88 37.37 17.29
N LEU A 23 20.41 38.21 16.37
CA LEU A 23 20.32 37.85 14.95
C LEU A 23 21.71 37.72 14.32
N ASP A 24 22.59 38.71 14.56
CA ASP A 24 23.96 38.74 14.07
C ASP A 24 24.71 37.48 14.56
N TYR A 25 24.59 37.14 15.85
CA TYR A 25 25.15 35.89 16.40
C TYR A 25 24.66 34.65 15.63
N GLY A 26 23.36 34.56 15.34
CA GLY A 26 22.80 33.44 14.59
C GLY A 26 23.38 33.34 13.17
N PHE A 27 23.54 34.46 12.47
CA PHE A 27 24.13 34.48 11.13
C PHE A 27 25.64 34.19 11.12
N GLU A 28 26.37 34.66 12.13
CA GLU A 28 27.83 34.48 12.25
C GLU A 28 28.22 33.06 12.67
N ASN A 29 27.38 32.36 13.43
CA ASN A 29 27.71 31.07 14.03
C ASN A 29 27.03 29.88 13.36
N TYR A 30 26.00 30.09 12.55
CA TYR A 30 25.22 29.00 11.96
C TYR A 30 24.95 29.19 10.47
N TYR A 31 24.73 28.08 9.79
CA TYR A 31 24.29 28.06 8.40
C TYR A 31 23.15 27.07 8.19
N THR A 32 22.32 27.32 7.19
CA THR A 32 21.27 26.39 6.77
C THR A 32 21.82 25.46 5.70
N THR A 33 21.61 24.15 5.86
CA THR A 33 21.96 23.14 4.87
C THR A 33 20.75 22.27 4.52
N THR A 34 20.69 21.77 3.28
CA THR A 34 19.67 20.84 2.83
C THR A 34 20.19 19.42 3.04
N ILE A 35 19.50 18.64 3.90
CA ILE A 35 19.84 17.24 4.17
C ILE A 35 19.12 16.32 3.19
N VAL A 36 17.83 16.60 2.95
CA VAL A 36 17.01 15.86 1.97
C VAL A 36 16.45 16.85 0.97
N GLU A 37 16.76 16.65 -0.30
CA GLU A 37 16.19 17.44 -1.39
C GLU A 37 15.13 16.62 -2.11
N LYS A 38 13.88 17.10 -2.06
CA LYS A 38 12.72 16.40 -2.61
C LYS A 38 12.92 15.94 -4.06
N GLU A 39 13.41 16.85 -4.89
CA GLU A 39 13.59 16.59 -6.33
C GLU A 39 14.65 15.54 -6.62
N LYS A 40 15.62 15.35 -5.72
CA LYS A 40 16.68 14.34 -5.85
C LYS A 40 16.34 13.03 -5.16
N PHE A 41 15.47 13.07 -4.15
CA PHE A 41 15.01 11.90 -3.43
C PHE A 41 13.77 11.30 -4.13
N THR A 42 13.98 10.63 -5.25
CA THR A 42 12.96 9.81 -5.90
C THR A 42 13.42 8.36 -5.91
N ASP A 43 12.57 7.46 -5.44
CA ASP A 43 12.83 6.02 -5.43
C ASP A 43 11.54 5.26 -5.82
N SER A 44 11.67 4.00 -6.20
CA SER A 44 10.54 3.19 -6.66
C SER A 44 10.48 1.82 -6.02
N LYS A 45 9.24 1.33 -5.83
CA LYS A 45 8.96 -0.02 -5.36
C LYS A 45 8.05 -0.74 -6.34
N LYS A 46 8.44 -1.94 -6.76
CA LYS A 46 7.59 -2.79 -7.61
C LYS A 46 6.29 -3.12 -6.90
N VAL A 47 5.17 -2.96 -7.60
CA VAL A 47 3.82 -3.27 -7.10
C VAL A 47 3.17 -4.30 -8.01
N LEU A 48 2.97 -5.50 -7.47
CA LEU A 48 2.25 -6.58 -8.15
C LEU A 48 0.78 -6.20 -8.36
N ILE A 49 0.19 -6.71 -9.44
CA ILE A 49 -1.24 -6.50 -9.78
C ILE A 49 -1.58 -5.01 -9.99
N SER A 50 -0.59 -4.19 -10.32
CA SER A 50 -0.77 -2.80 -10.73
C SER A 50 -0.60 -2.64 -12.24
N LYS A 51 -1.24 -1.63 -12.84
CA LYS A 51 -1.09 -1.32 -14.27
C LYS A 51 0.29 -0.72 -14.58
N GLN A 52 0.81 0.09 -13.66
CA GLN A 52 2.09 0.80 -13.79
C GLN A 52 3.29 -0.10 -13.47
N GLY A 53 3.11 -1.16 -12.69
CA GLY A 53 4.17 -2.11 -12.31
C GLY A 53 5.02 -1.64 -11.12
N GLU A 54 5.05 -0.35 -10.84
CA GLU A 54 5.78 0.24 -9.71
C GLU A 54 5.07 1.44 -9.11
N LEU A 55 5.41 1.72 -7.86
CA LEU A 55 5.08 2.91 -7.10
C LEU A 55 6.34 3.77 -6.98
N VAL A 56 6.32 4.93 -7.62
CA VAL A 56 7.35 5.97 -7.47
C VAL A 56 6.94 6.90 -6.34
N TYR A 57 7.85 7.16 -5.40
CA TYR A 57 7.60 8.00 -4.24
C TYR A 57 8.72 9.03 -4.00
N GLU A 58 8.33 10.15 -3.39
CA GLU A 58 9.20 11.27 -3.03
C GLU A 58 8.79 11.80 -1.64
N PRO A 59 9.67 12.49 -0.91
CA PRO A 59 9.29 13.12 0.34
C PRO A 59 8.32 14.29 0.08
N GLU A 60 7.40 14.51 1.00
CA GLU A 60 6.39 15.57 0.89
C GLU A 60 7.04 16.96 0.68
N TYR A 61 8.16 17.21 1.36
CA TYR A 61 8.97 18.43 1.27
C TYR A 61 10.48 18.15 1.45
N SER A 62 11.32 19.09 1.01
CA SER A 62 12.77 19.06 1.27
C SER A 62 13.06 19.38 2.74
N TYR A 63 13.93 18.59 3.37
CA TYR A 63 14.35 18.82 4.76
C TYR A 63 15.65 19.60 4.82
N LYS A 64 15.58 20.75 5.47
CA LYS A 64 16.72 21.64 5.75
C LYS A 64 16.91 21.73 7.26
N THR A 65 18.16 21.72 7.69
CA THR A 65 18.54 21.87 9.11
C THR A 65 19.56 23.00 9.26
N ILE A 66 19.77 23.43 10.50
CA ILE A 66 20.71 24.50 10.87
C ILE A 66 21.89 23.84 11.57
N LEU A 67 23.11 24.12 11.10
CA LEU A 67 24.34 23.58 11.66
C LEU A 67 25.30 24.69 12.06
N PRO A 68 26.15 24.48 13.08
CA PRO A 68 27.21 25.42 13.43
C PRO A 68 28.22 25.57 12.29
N ASN A 69 28.72 26.77 12.07
CA ASN A 69 29.75 27.05 11.07
C ASN A 69 30.99 26.18 11.31
N GLY A 70 31.56 25.66 10.22
CA GLY A 70 32.70 24.73 10.26
C GLY A 70 32.34 23.25 10.46
N THR A 71 31.08 22.92 10.79
CA THR A 71 30.61 21.52 10.82
C THR A 71 30.17 21.05 9.44
N LYS A 72 30.38 19.76 9.12
CA LYS A 72 29.91 19.16 7.86
C LYS A 72 28.67 18.29 8.15
N PRO A 73 27.69 18.21 7.23
CA PRO A 73 26.50 17.38 7.39
C PRO A 73 26.77 15.87 7.18
N LYS A 74 27.98 15.38 7.47
CA LYS A 74 28.41 14.01 7.11
C LYS A 74 27.72 12.90 7.89
N ASP A 75 27.18 13.22 9.06
CA ASP A 75 26.60 12.24 9.96
C ASP A 75 25.10 12.00 9.69
N TYR A 76 24.54 12.69 8.69
CA TYR A 76 23.14 12.53 8.32
C TYR A 76 22.93 11.30 7.43
N THR A 77 22.05 10.41 7.88
CA THR A 77 21.63 9.24 7.10
C THR A 77 20.11 9.20 6.96
N THR A 78 19.62 8.51 5.93
CA THR A 78 18.18 8.40 5.68
C THR A 78 17.75 6.94 5.60
N SER A 79 16.56 6.65 6.10
CA SER A 79 15.96 5.31 6.07
C SER A 79 14.52 5.39 5.60
N VAL A 80 14.19 4.62 4.57
CA VAL A 80 12.85 4.54 4.00
C VAL A 80 12.05 3.44 4.70
N LYS A 81 10.85 3.78 5.18
CA LYS A 81 9.88 2.83 5.71
C LYS A 81 8.55 3.01 4.97
N LEU A 82 8.24 2.06 4.09
CA LEU A 82 7.01 2.08 3.31
C LEU A 82 5.88 1.36 4.04
N ASP A 83 4.68 1.92 3.91
CA ASP A 83 3.47 1.34 4.44
C ASP A 83 3.02 0.14 3.58
N LYS A 84 1.97 -0.54 4.05
CA LYS A 84 1.33 -1.59 3.27
C LYS A 84 0.67 -0.97 2.05
N ILE A 85 1.09 -1.43 0.87
CA ILE A 85 0.59 -0.95 -0.42
C ILE A 85 -0.80 -1.53 -0.67
N ASN A 86 -1.80 -0.65 -0.69
CA ASN A 86 -3.17 -0.97 -1.07
C ASN A 86 -3.53 -0.13 -2.31
N LEU A 87 -3.94 -0.80 -3.39
CA LEU A 87 -4.37 -0.14 -4.62
C LEU A 87 -5.86 0.24 -4.55
N PRO A 88 -6.29 1.31 -5.25
CA PRO A 88 -5.47 2.28 -5.99
C PRO A 88 -4.75 3.28 -5.05
N ILE A 89 -3.60 3.78 -5.52
CA ILE A 89 -2.85 4.88 -4.88
C ILE A 89 -2.93 6.09 -5.79
N HIS A 90 -3.31 7.24 -5.27
CA HIS A 90 -3.35 8.49 -6.00
C HIS A 90 -2.07 9.30 -5.77
N LYS A 91 -1.74 10.14 -6.74
CA LYS A 91 -0.66 11.12 -6.62
C LYS A 91 -0.89 12.00 -5.38
N GLY A 92 0.15 12.11 -4.56
CA GLY A 92 0.11 12.83 -3.28
C GLY A 92 -0.31 11.98 -2.08
N ASP A 93 -0.83 10.76 -2.29
CA ASP A 93 -1.18 9.88 -1.19
C ASP A 93 0.07 9.50 -0.39
N LYS A 94 -0.06 9.46 0.93
CA LYS A 94 1.00 8.99 1.82
C LYS A 94 1.20 7.49 1.63
N VAL A 95 2.45 7.09 1.38
CA VAL A 95 2.84 5.69 1.13
C VAL A 95 3.93 5.20 2.08
N GLY A 96 4.36 6.03 3.03
CA GLY A 96 5.33 5.67 4.04
C GLY A 96 5.94 6.91 4.69
N VAL A 97 7.12 6.71 5.27
CA VAL A 97 7.92 7.74 5.91
C VAL A 97 9.40 7.61 5.57
N LEU A 98 10.05 8.76 5.45
CA LEU A 98 11.48 8.93 5.37
C LEU A 98 11.99 9.39 6.73
N GLN A 99 12.80 8.55 7.37
CA GLN A 99 13.42 8.86 8.66
C GLN A 99 14.81 9.43 8.41
N VAL A 100 15.08 10.61 8.99
CA VAL A 100 16.37 11.29 8.90
C VAL A 100 17.06 11.16 10.26
N TYR A 101 18.25 10.59 10.25
CA TYR A 101 19.08 10.36 11.42
C TYR A 101 20.30 11.26 11.39
N ASN A 102 20.77 11.65 12.56
CA ASN A 102 22.04 12.33 12.78
C ASN A 102 22.87 11.48 13.74
N GLY A 103 23.87 10.80 13.19
CA GLY A 103 24.46 9.62 13.81
C GLY A 103 23.37 8.58 14.07
N ASP A 104 23.24 8.13 15.31
CA ASP A 104 22.26 7.11 15.70
C ASP A 104 20.92 7.70 16.18
N LYS A 105 20.79 9.03 16.25
CA LYS A 105 19.59 9.70 16.76
C LYS A 105 18.64 10.02 15.63
N LEU A 106 17.38 9.59 15.75
CA LEU A 106 16.31 10.04 14.87
C LEU A 106 16.06 11.54 15.09
N GLU A 107 16.36 12.35 14.09
CA GLU A 107 16.22 13.81 14.15
C GLU A 107 14.89 14.28 13.57
N HIS A 108 14.46 13.69 12.45
CA HIS A 108 13.22 14.09 11.78
C HIS A 108 12.54 12.94 11.04
N THR A 109 11.24 13.06 10.80
CA THR A 109 10.46 12.12 9.99
C THR A 109 9.59 12.88 9.01
N ILE A 110 9.69 12.52 7.74
CA ILE A 110 8.99 13.17 6.63
C ILE A 110 8.06 12.13 5.99
N ASN A 111 6.83 12.50 5.62
CA ASN A 111 5.98 11.59 4.88
C ASN A 111 6.57 11.35 3.47
N LEU A 112 6.50 10.11 3.01
CA LEU A 112 6.70 9.79 1.60
C LEU A 112 5.35 9.79 0.91
N VAL A 113 5.26 10.47 -0.23
CA VAL A 113 4.05 10.60 -1.04
C VAL A 113 4.25 9.99 -2.41
N ALA A 114 3.17 9.46 -2.99
CA ALA A 114 3.19 8.92 -4.34
C ALA A 114 3.37 10.05 -5.37
N LYS A 115 4.34 9.88 -6.27
CA LYS A 115 4.61 10.86 -7.34
C LYS A 115 3.55 10.82 -8.44
N ASP A 116 3.02 9.62 -8.68
CA ASP A 116 2.05 9.32 -9.73
C ASP A 116 0.97 8.35 -9.24
N ASN A 117 -0.13 8.27 -9.98
CA ASN A 117 -1.21 7.33 -9.69
C ASN A 117 -0.76 5.89 -9.99
N VAL A 118 -1.09 4.96 -9.10
CA VAL A 118 -0.87 3.51 -9.27
C VAL A 118 -2.21 2.80 -9.12
N ASN A 119 -2.68 2.21 -10.21
CA ASN A 119 -4.01 1.60 -10.29
C ASN A 119 -3.92 0.08 -10.35
N SER A 120 -4.94 -0.62 -9.86
CA SER A 120 -5.03 -2.07 -10.03
C SER A 120 -5.30 -2.45 -11.49
N ILE A 121 -4.75 -3.57 -11.95
CA ILE A 121 -5.09 -4.17 -13.25
C ILE A 121 -6.60 -4.46 -13.32
N PHE A 122 -7.21 -4.85 -12.20
CA PHE A 122 -8.64 -5.14 -12.09
C PHE A 122 -9.49 -3.92 -11.68
N GLY A 123 -8.88 -2.73 -11.55
CA GLY A 123 -9.55 -1.52 -11.05
C GLY A 123 -10.86 -1.21 -11.75
N VAL A 124 -10.92 -1.39 -13.09
CA VAL A 124 -12.13 -1.17 -13.89
C VAL A 124 -13.30 -2.05 -13.44
N ILE A 125 -13.02 -3.29 -13.00
CA ILE A 125 -14.02 -4.26 -12.55
C ILE A 125 -14.39 -3.99 -11.09
N THR A 126 -13.39 -3.71 -10.24
CA THR A 126 -13.57 -3.63 -8.79
C THR A 126 -14.07 -2.28 -8.30
N GLU A 127 -13.67 -1.18 -8.95
CA GLU A 127 -14.01 0.19 -8.53
C GLU A 127 -15.42 0.59 -9.01
N ASN A 128 -15.91 0.00 -10.11
CA ASN A 128 -17.27 0.25 -10.59
C ASN A 128 -18.29 -0.68 -9.92
N LYS A 129 -19.08 -0.10 -9.02
CA LYS A 129 -20.13 -0.82 -8.25
C LYS A 129 -21.14 -1.56 -9.13
N ALA A 130 -21.52 -1.01 -10.29
CA ALA A 130 -22.48 -1.65 -11.18
C ALA A 130 -21.88 -2.91 -11.82
N ILE A 131 -20.66 -2.80 -12.34
CA ILE A 131 -19.92 -3.94 -12.92
C ILE A 131 -19.66 -5.01 -11.86
N MET A 132 -19.29 -4.62 -10.64
CA MET A 132 -19.08 -5.58 -9.57
C MET A 132 -20.36 -6.34 -9.19
N SER A 133 -21.52 -5.68 -9.26
CA SER A 133 -22.81 -6.34 -9.03
C SER A 133 -23.14 -7.36 -10.12
N THR A 134 -22.89 -7.03 -11.39
CA THR A 134 -23.16 -7.94 -12.52
C THR A 134 -22.22 -9.14 -12.50
N VAL A 135 -20.94 -8.93 -12.15
CA VAL A 135 -19.98 -10.03 -11.95
C VAL A 135 -20.42 -10.97 -10.82
N LYS A 136 -20.89 -10.44 -9.68
CA LYS A 136 -21.44 -11.27 -8.59
C LYS A 136 -22.63 -12.11 -9.04
N ILE A 137 -23.57 -11.51 -9.77
CA ILE A 137 -24.75 -12.22 -10.29
C ILE A 137 -24.31 -13.31 -11.29
N ALA A 138 -23.40 -12.99 -12.21
CA ALA A 138 -22.88 -13.94 -13.17
C ALA A 138 -22.20 -15.15 -12.49
N LEU A 139 -21.39 -14.92 -11.45
CA LEU A 139 -20.78 -15.99 -10.65
C LEU A 139 -21.81 -16.85 -9.91
N ALA A 140 -22.87 -16.24 -9.36
CA ALA A 140 -23.94 -16.98 -8.71
C ALA A 140 -24.70 -17.87 -9.71
N VAL A 141 -24.98 -17.36 -10.92
CA VAL A 141 -25.65 -18.12 -11.99
C VAL A 141 -24.76 -19.26 -12.48
N LEU A 142 -23.46 -19.03 -12.70
CA LEU A 142 -22.51 -20.08 -13.07
C LEU A 142 -22.42 -21.16 -11.99
N GLY A 143 -22.35 -20.77 -10.72
CA GLY A 143 -22.39 -21.71 -9.59
C GLY A 143 -23.66 -22.56 -9.57
N ALA A 144 -24.82 -21.93 -9.78
CA ALA A 144 -26.10 -22.64 -9.85
C ALA A 144 -26.16 -23.65 -11.02
N LEU A 145 -25.61 -23.30 -12.20
CA LEU A 145 -25.52 -24.19 -13.35
C LEU A 145 -24.61 -25.40 -13.07
N ILE A 146 -23.48 -25.19 -12.39
CA ILE A 146 -22.58 -26.28 -11.98
C ILE A 146 -23.28 -27.22 -10.98
N ILE A 147 -24.05 -26.67 -10.04
CA ILE A 147 -24.84 -27.46 -9.08
C ILE A 147 -25.95 -28.24 -9.79
N LEU A 148 -26.67 -27.63 -10.73
CA LEU A 148 -27.72 -28.31 -11.51
C LEU A 148 -27.17 -29.45 -12.35
N THR A 149 -26.07 -29.21 -13.08
CA THR A 149 -25.45 -30.24 -13.93
C THR A 149 -24.89 -31.41 -13.11
N SER A 150 -24.24 -31.13 -11.98
CA SER A 150 -23.76 -32.17 -11.06
C SER A 150 -24.91 -32.99 -10.45
N LEU A 151 -26.03 -32.36 -10.04
CA LEU A 151 -27.22 -33.08 -9.58
C LEU A 151 -27.81 -34.00 -10.65
N VAL A 152 -27.88 -33.55 -11.91
CA VAL A 152 -28.36 -34.37 -13.04
C VAL A 152 -27.44 -35.58 -13.27
N ILE A 153 -26.11 -35.39 -13.24
CA ILE A 153 -25.13 -36.47 -13.40
C ILE A 153 -25.27 -37.51 -12.27
N ILE A 154 -25.40 -37.07 -11.02
CA ILE A 154 -25.58 -37.95 -9.85
C ILE A 154 -26.87 -38.76 -9.98
N ARG A 155 -28.00 -38.13 -10.35
CA ARG A 155 -29.29 -38.81 -10.55
C ARG A 155 -29.23 -39.85 -11.68
N LYS A 156 -28.57 -39.53 -12.80
CA LYS A 156 -28.40 -40.46 -13.93
C LYS A 156 -27.53 -41.67 -13.54
N LYS A 157 -26.47 -41.45 -12.75
CA LYS A 157 -25.60 -42.52 -12.22
C LYS A 157 -26.34 -43.40 -11.21
N SER A 158 -27.16 -42.82 -10.32
CA SER A 158 -28.00 -43.57 -9.39
C SER A 158 -29.06 -44.44 -10.10
N LYS A 159 -29.73 -43.91 -11.14
CA LYS A 159 -30.66 -44.71 -11.96
C LYS A 159 -29.97 -45.87 -12.68
N LYS A 160 -28.76 -45.68 -13.24
CA LYS A 160 -27.98 -46.78 -13.82
C LYS A 160 -27.63 -47.85 -12.79
N ARG A 161 -27.20 -47.46 -11.58
CA ARG A 161 -26.91 -48.41 -10.49
C ARG A 161 -28.14 -49.22 -10.07
N LYS A 162 -29.33 -48.60 -9.99
CA LYS A 162 -30.57 -49.33 -9.69
C LYS A 162 -30.95 -50.35 -10.77
N ARG A 163 -30.75 -50.03 -12.06
CA ARG A 163 -30.99 -50.97 -13.16
C ARG A 163 -30.04 -52.16 -13.14
N TYR A 164 -28.77 -51.94 -12.74
CA TYR A 164 -27.78 -53.02 -12.61
C TYR A 164 -28.10 -53.96 -11.43
N ASN A 165 -28.49 -53.43 -10.27
CA ASN A 165 -28.89 -54.27 -9.13
C ASN A 165 -30.23 -54.99 -9.38
N SER A 166 -31.15 -54.38 -10.13
CA SER A 166 -32.42 -55.00 -10.52
C SER A 166 -32.22 -56.18 -11.50
N SER A 167 -31.33 -56.07 -12.48
CA SER A 167 -31.02 -57.18 -13.40
C SER A 167 -30.30 -58.32 -12.69
N VAL A 168 -29.42 -58.02 -11.72
CA VAL A 168 -28.75 -59.01 -10.88
C VAL A 168 -29.76 -59.76 -9.99
N TYR A 169 -30.71 -59.06 -9.35
CA TYR A 169 -31.78 -59.70 -8.57
C TYR A 169 -32.74 -60.53 -9.45
N SER A 170 -33.14 -60.01 -10.61
CA SER A 170 -33.99 -60.73 -11.58
C SER A 170 -33.34 -62.01 -12.10
N ASN A 171 -32.05 -61.97 -12.44
CA ASN A 171 -31.32 -63.17 -12.88
C ASN A 171 -31.17 -64.19 -11.75
N LYS A 172 -30.96 -63.74 -10.50
CA LYS A 172 -30.89 -64.63 -9.34
C LYS A 172 -32.22 -65.37 -9.08
N VAL A 173 -33.36 -64.69 -9.22
CA VAL A 173 -34.70 -65.29 -9.08
C VAL A 173 -35.02 -66.26 -10.24
N LYS A 174 -34.60 -65.97 -11.47
CA LYS A 174 -34.73 -66.90 -12.61
C LYS A 174 -33.94 -68.20 -12.39
N HIS A 175 -32.73 -68.14 -11.85
CA HIS A 175 -31.95 -69.34 -11.52
C HIS A 175 -32.59 -70.19 -10.40
N ILE A 176 -33.22 -69.56 -9.40
CA ILE A 176 -33.90 -70.27 -8.32
C ILE A 176 -35.16 -71.00 -8.83
N LYS A 177 -35.95 -70.38 -9.71
CA LYS A 177 -37.13 -71.04 -10.32
C LYS A 177 -36.78 -72.21 -11.23
N LYS A 178 -35.62 -72.18 -11.89
CA LYS A 178 -35.16 -73.26 -12.79
C LYS A 178 -34.66 -74.50 -12.05
N ARG A 179 -34.38 -74.40 -10.74
CA ARG A 179 -33.97 -75.51 -9.86
C ARG A 179 -35.15 -76.23 -9.16
N LYS A 180 -36.38 -75.75 -9.34
CA LYS A 180 -37.61 -76.28 -8.69
C LYS A 180 -38.53 -77.06 -9.65
N ARG A 181 -38.09 -77.32 -10.88
CA ARG A 181 -38.68 -78.29 -11.82
C ARG A 181 -37.66 -79.38 -12.03
#